data_AF-A0A1F9BU08-F1
#
_entry.id   AF-A0A1F9BU08-F1
#
_cell.length_a   1.000
_cell.length_b   1.000
_cell.length_c   1.000
_cell.angle_alpha   90.00
_cell.angle_beta   90.00
_cell.angle_gamma   90.00
#
_symmetry.space_group_name_H-M   'P 1'
#
loop_
_entity.id
_entity.type
_entity.pdbx_description
1 polymer ?
#
loop_
_entity_poly.entity_id
_entity_poly.type
_entity_poly.pdbx_seq_one_letter_code
_entity_poly.pdbx_strand_id
1 'polypeptide(L)'
;MRKKTRFLYLALALFLSGHGSAIALTATPIDDVTVTALTISQTLMPGLGITGLTTLGGDEALGIFTGTTPVDGVSIPTGIILSTGRVENVPGPNFGESNGQHLRAGDPALDALIAGPTLDAAGVQFSFTPTQPVAIFNIVFSSDEYMTGVGGSNDVFGLFINGTNIALVPGTLNPMSVLNIDKILTPTLFKDNDHSPLGAPSAFAIEADGMTRVMKARVLLTPGVAHTLKVVIADGPVVPGAADDFGDSTVFMAPAKFLTPRFGDVAFANIFLEYVEEVLTEGITLGCSANPLLYCPGDLVNRGQMAAFLARAVDGVDPTACLGTVFPDVPVGYPFCAHIERVAALGIALGFVDGTFKPADLVNREQMAAFLIRGVEGNPAGTCAVQPFTDVTVPNVFCKHIERIRDLEITLGFADGTYKPLDTVNREQMAAFLARAFLGLF
;
A
#
# COMPACT_ATOMS: atom_id res chain seq x y z
N MET A 1 -28.21 8.29 4.36
CA MET A 1 -27.95 7.52 3.13
C MET A 1 -26.77 8.13 2.38
N ARG A 2 -25.52 7.78 2.73
CA ARG A 2 -24.38 8.04 1.84
C ARG A 2 -24.48 7.03 0.70
N LYS A 3 -24.61 7.50 -0.55
CA LYS A 3 -24.51 6.63 -1.73
C LYS A 3 -23.13 5.97 -1.67
N LYS A 4 -23.10 4.65 -1.46
CA LYS A 4 -21.87 3.85 -1.53
C LYS A 4 -21.43 3.84 -2.99
N THR A 5 -20.56 4.77 -3.37
CA THR A 5 -19.83 4.68 -4.64
C THR A 5 -18.84 3.53 -4.46
N ARG A 6 -19.28 2.31 -4.74
CA ARG A 6 -18.39 1.15 -4.72
C ARG A 6 -17.42 1.33 -5.89
N PHE A 7 -16.13 1.43 -5.60
CA PHE A 7 -15.10 1.11 -6.58
C PHE A 7 -15.18 -0.40 -6.82
N LEU A 8 -16.20 -0.82 -7.57
CA LEU A 8 -16.11 -2.08 -8.27
C LEU A 8 -15.00 -1.83 -9.29
N TYR A 9 -13.82 -2.40 -9.07
CA TYR A 9 -12.85 -2.64 -10.13
C TYR A 9 -13.51 -3.61 -11.11
N LEU A 10 -14.53 -3.14 -11.83
CA LEU A 10 -15.06 -3.83 -12.98
C LEU A 10 -13.94 -3.70 -14.00
N ALA A 11 -13.10 -4.73 -14.10
CA ALA A 11 -12.30 -4.96 -15.27
C ALA A 11 -13.27 -5.10 -16.45
N LEU A 12 -13.67 -3.96 -17.00
CA LEU A 12 -14.39 -3.91 -18.25
C LEU A 12 -13.36 -4.37 -19.28
N ALA A 13 -13.44 -5.64 -19.66
CA ALA A 13 -12.73 -6.17 -20.81
C ALA A 13 -13.28 -5.48 -22.07
N LEU A 14 -12.89 -4.23 -22.30
CA LEU A 14 -12.93 -3.64 -23.62
C LEU A 14 -11.77 -4.27 -24.39
N PHE A 15 -12.12 -5.21 -25.27
CA PHE A 15 -11.34 -5.39 -26.48
C PHE A 15 -11.47 -4.10 -27.31
N LEU A 16 -10.62 -3.11 -26.99
CA LEU A 16 -10.30 -2.01 -27.88
C LEU A 16 -8.92 -2.30 -28.48
N SER A 17 -8.93 -2.50 -29.78
CA SER A 17 -7.78 -2.33 -30.65
C SER A 17 -7.06 -1.01 -30.34
N GLY A 18 -5.85 -1.12 -29.80
CA GLY A 18 -4.74 -0.17 -29.88
C GLY A 18 -5.03 1.30 -29.60
N HIS A 19 -5.05 1.69 -28.32
CA HIS A 19 -4.55 3.00 -27.84
C HIS A 19 -4.01 2.76 -26.42
N GLY A 20 -2.69 2.79 -26.23
CA GLY A 20 -2.10 2.65 -24.90
C GLY A 20 -2.62 3.74 -23.98
N SER A 21 -3.24 3.37 -22.85
CA SER A 21 -3.55 4.34 -21.79
C SER A 21 -2.23 4.92 -21.29
N ALA A 22 -2.06 6.24 -21.40
CA ALA A 22 -0.88 6.92 -20.87
C ALA A 22 -0.84 6.71 -19.36
N ILE A 23 0.24 6.11 -18.87
CA ILE A 23 0.58 6.11 -17.44
C ILE A 23 0.84 7.57 -17.09
N ALA A 24 0.08 8.13 -16.15
CA ALA A 24 0.15 9.56 -15.86
C ALA A 24 0.25 9.80 -14.36
N LEU A 25 1.37 10.39 -13.97
CA LEU A 25 1.54 11.10 -12.71
C LEU A 25 1.55 12.60 -13.04
N THR A 26 0.89 13.41 -12.23
CA THR A 26 1.02 14.87 -12.30
C THR A 26 1.31 15.40 -10.91
N ALA A 27 2.22 16.36 -10.83
CA ALA A 27 2.52 17.10 -9.62
C ALA A 27 2.28 18.58 -9.86
N THR A 28 1.72 19.27 -8.88
CA THR A 28 1.49 20.72 -8.91
C THR A 28 2.16 21.33 -7.69
N PRO A 29 3.17 22.20 -7.87
CA PRO A 29 3.89 22.82 -6.76
C PRO A 29 2.99 23.78 -5.99
N ILE A 30 3.49 24.27 -4.86
CA ILE A 30 2.86 25.40 -4.18
C ILE A 30 2.81 26.58 -5.14
N ASP A 31 1.66 27.25 -5.15
CA ASP A 31 1.50 28.58 -5.71
C ASP A 31 0.73 29.46 -4.72
N ASP A 32 0.82 30.78 -4.88
CA ASP A 32 0.17 31.75 -4.00
C ASP A 32 -1.37 31.78 -4.13
N VAL A 33 -1.98 30.88 -4.92
CA VAL A 33 -3.39 31.02 -5.36
C VAL A 33 -4.21 29.74 -5.20
N THR A 34 -3.70 28.58 -5.61
CA THR A 34 -4.44 27.32 -5.76
C THR A 34 -3.92 26.21 -4.84
N VAL A 35 -2.61 26.00 -4.78
CA VAL A 35 -1.94 25.00 -3.94
C VAL A 35 -1.13 25.75 -2.89
N THR A 36 -1.76 26.12 -1.78
CA THR A 36 -1.04 26.78 -0.68
C THR A 36 -0.46 25.76 0.29
N ALA A 37 0.49 26.17 1.15
CA ALA A 37 0.95 25.35 2.26
C ALA A 37 -0.21 24.86 3.17
N LEU A 38 -1.26 25.68 3.33
CA LEU A 38 -2.46 25.29 4.07
C LEU A 38 -3.23 24.21 3.33
N THR A 39 -3.40 24.33 2.01
CA THR A 39 -4.04 23.32 1.16
C THR A 39 -3.31 21.99 1.29
N ILE A 40 -1.97 21.97 1.17
CA ILE A 40 -1.14 20.76 1.35
C ILE A 40 -1.38 20.14 2.74
N SER A 41 -1.32 20.95 3.79
CA SER A 41 -1.50 20.46 5.16
C SER A 41 -2.91 19.90 5.39
N GLN A 42 -3.94 20.50 4.78
CA GLN A 42 -5.32 20.02 4.82
C GLN A 42 -5.53 18.76 3.95
N THR A 43 -4.82 18.63 2.84
CA THR A 43 -4.79 17.40 2.02
C THR A 43 -4.19 16.25 2.82
N LEU A 44 -3.09 16.49 3.54
CA LEU A 44 -2.47 15.49 4.42
C LEU A 44 -3.37 15.16 5.62
N MET A 45 -4.05 16.15 6.21
CA MET A 45 -4.82 16.01 7.45
C MET A 45 -6.30 16.38 7.24
N PRO A 46 -7.04 15.61 6.43
CA PRO A 46 -8.39 16.00 6.00
C PRO A 46 -9.36 16.10 7.18
N GLY A 47 -10.07 17.23 7.24
CA GLY A 47 -11.11 17.47 8.24
C GLY A 47 -10.61 17.85 9.63
N LEU A 48 -9.31 18.10 9.81
CA LEU A 48 -8.73 18.57 11.07
C LEU A 48 -8.39 20.06 11.02
N GLY A 49 -8.51 20.72 12.17
CA GLY A 49 -8.02 22.09 12.35
C GLY A 49 -6.50 22.12 12.42
N ILE A 50 -5.88 23.03 11.67
CA ILE A 50 -4.43 23.20 11.57
C ILE A 50 -4.05 24.57 12.12
N THR A 51 -3.01 24.62 12.96
CA THR A 51 -2.50 25.85 13.58
C THR A 51 -0.98 25.87 13.59
N GLY A 52 -0.38 27.06 13.61
CA GLY A 52 1.08 27.20 13.68
C GLY A 52 1.81 26.59 12.48
N LEU A 53 1.21 26.69 11.28
CA LEU A 53 1.78 26.17 10.05
C LEU A 53 3.04 26.94 9.65
N THR A 54 4.10 26.19 9.36
CA THR A 54 5.36 26.67 8.78
C THR A 54 5.81 25.72 7.67
N THR A 55 6.45 26.27 6.63
CA THR A 55 7.11 25.51 5.56
C THR A 55 8.63 25.52 5.73
N LEU A 56 9.29 24.52 5.16
CA LEU A 56 10.73 24.45 4.91
C LEU A 56 10.95 24.26 3.41
N GLY A 57 12.05 24.78 2.87
CA GLY A 57 12.35 24.72 1.43
C GLY A 57 11.71 25.84 0.61
N GLY A 58 11.83 25.75 -0.71
CA GLY A 58 11.16 26.65 -1.65
C GLY A 58 9.77 26.13 -2.06
N ASP A 59 8.92 27.01 -2.58
CA ASP A 59 7.55 26.67 -2.97
C ASP A 59 7.51 25.59 -4.08
N GLU A 60 8.55 25.49 -4.90
CA GLU A 60 8.71 24.46 -5.93
C GLU A 60 8.93 23.03 -5.39
N ALA A 61 9.29 22.91 -4.10
CA ALA A 61 9.68 21.64 -3.47
C ALA A 61 8.51 20.94 -2.77
N LEU A 62 7.34 21.58 -2.72
CA LEU A 62 6.15 21.07 -2.08
C LEU A 62 4.98 21.12 -3.05
N GLY A 63 4.08 20.16 -3.00
CA GLY A 63 2.93 20.17 -3.88
C GLY A 63 1.84 19.17 -3.54
N ILE A 64 0.91 19.02 -4.48
CA ILE A 64 -0.07 17.95 -4.53
C ILE A 64 0.19 17.12 -5.78
N PHE A 65 0.01 15.81 -5.68
CA PHE A 65 0.09 14.91 -6.82
C PHE A 65 -1.20 14.14 -7.06
N THR A 66 -1.38 13.70 -8.30
CA THR A 66 -2.40 12.72 -8.71
C THR A 66 -1.78 11.71 -9.65
N GLY A 67 -2.05 10.43 -9.43
CA GLY A 67 -1.48 9.31 -10.19
C GLY A 67 -2.51 8.29 -10.63
N THR A 68 -2.16 7.49 -11.65
CA THR A 68 -2.92 6.33 -12.13
C THR A 68 -2.43 5.03 -11.48
N THR A 69 -2.96 4.70 -10.31
CA THR A 69 -2.53 3.51 -9.54
C THR A 69 -3.08 2.18 -10.08
N PRO A 70 -2.37 1.06 -9.91
CA PRO A 70 -0.97 0.95 -9.44
C PRO A 70 0.04 1.11 -10.59
N VAL A 71 -0.45 1.41 -11.81
CA VAL A 71 0.33 1.40 -13.05
C VAL A 71 1.40 2.50 -13.07
N ASP A 72 1.19 3.58 -12.33
CA ASP A 72 2.15 4.67 -12.10
C ASP A 72 3.38 4.28 -11.27
N GLY A 73 3.37 3.11 -10.60
CA GLY A 73 4.40 2.67 -9.68
C GLY A 73 4.19 3.15 -8.24
N VAL A 74 3.71 4.38 -8.05
CA VAL A 74 3.53 5.01 -6.72
C VAL A 74 2.47 4.28 -5.90
N SER A 75 1.41 3.76 -6.52
CA SER A 75 0.34 3.02 -5.81
C SER A 75 -0.40 3.84 -4.72
N ILE A 76 -0.23 5.16 -4.73
CA ILE A 76 -1.03 6.16 -4.00
C ILE A 76 -1.70 7.05 -5.06
N PRO A 77 -3.03 7.16 -5.11
CA PRO A 77 -3.70 7.84 -6.22
C PRO A 77 -3.64 9.37 -6.13
N THR A 78 -3.54 9.92 -4.92
CA THR A 78 -3.39 11.35 -4.70
C THR A 78 -2.90 11.61 -3.29
N GLY A 79 -2.28 12.77 -3.10
CA GLY A 79 -1.80 13.20 -1.79
C GLY A 79 -0.87 14.39 -1.91
N ILE A 80 -0.02 14.55 -0.90
CA ILE A 80 1.04 15.57 -0.92
C ILE A 80 2.32 14.98 -1.49
N ILE A 81 3.13 15.84 -2.10
CA ILE A 81 4.44 15.51 -2.61
C ILE A 81 5.45 16.50 -2.03
N LEU A 82 6.59 15.99 -1.55
CA LEU A 82 7.73 16.75 -1.08
C LEU A 82 8.95 16.27 -1.85
N SER A 83 9.77 17.18 -2.37
CA SER A 83 11.00 16.86 -3.10
C SER A 83 12.16 17.68 -2.54
N THR A 84 13.37 17.14 -2.56
CA THR A 84 14.57 17.94 -2.28
C THR A 84 14.91 18.88 -3.44
N GLY A 85 14.40 18.58 -4.64
CA GLY A 85 14.37 19.46 -5.81
C GLY A 85 12.98 20.00 -6.15
N ARG A 86 12.61 19.93 -7.44
CA ARG A 86 11.35 20.47 -7.97
C ARG A 86 10.30 19.38 -8.14
N VAL A 87 9.13 19.53 -7.51
CA VAL A 87 8.04 18.55 -7.67
C VAL A 87 7.53 18.46 -9.11
N GLU A 88 7.68 19.53 -9.90
CA GLU A 88 7.32 19.56 -11.33
C GLU A 88 8.19 18.62 -12.19
N ASN A 89 9.39 18.27 -11.72
CA ASN A 89 10.29 17.37 -12.43
C ASN A 89 10.08 15.90 -12.04
N VAL A 90 9.29 15.62 -11.00
CA VAL A 90 9.07 14.23 -10.54
C VAL A 90 8.31 13.36 -11.54
N PRO A 91 7.25 13.85 -12.23
CA PRO A 91 6.54 13.05 -13.22
C PRO A 91 7.45 12.56 -14.36
N GLY A 92 7.49 11.25 -14.55
CA GLY A 92 8.31 10.58 -15.55
C GLY A 92 7.60 10.32 -16.89
N PRO A 93 7.99 9.26 -17.64
CA PRO A 93 8.85 8.15 -17.21
C PRO A 93 10.32 8.55 -17.08
N ASN A 94 11.14 7.75 -16.38
CA ASN A 94 12.57 8.01 -16.18
C ASN A 94 13.32 8.06 -17.52
N PHE A 95 13.85 9.23 -17.85
CA PHE A 95 14.71 9.48 -19.02
C PHE A 95 16.17 9.78 -18.65
N GLY A 96 16.52 9.68 -17.37
CA GLY A 96 17.81 10.02 -16.78
C GLY A 96 17.69 11.04 -15.65
N GLU A 97 18.84 11.40 -15.08
CA GLU A 97 18.92 12.19 -13.86
C GLU A 97 18.25 13.58 -13.94
N SER A 98 17.33 13.82 -13.01
CA SER A 98 16.68 15.10 -12.75
C SER A 98 17.29 15.74 -11.50
N ASN A 99 18.53 16.22 -11.59
CA ASN A 99 19.22 16.76 -10.41
C ASN A 99 19.01 18.28 -10.29
N GLY A 100 18.65 18.76 -9.10
CA GLY A 100 18.42 20.16 -8.80
C GLY A 100 19.04 20.61 -7.49
N GLN A 101 20.35 20.85 -7.45
CA GLN A 101 20.99 21.38 -6.24
C GLN A 101 20.59 22.82 -5.94
N HIS A 102 19.86 23.02 -4.84
CA HIS A 102 19.46 24.34 -4.36
C HIS A 102 20.37 24.85 -3.23
N LEU A 103 21.16 23.97 -2.60
CA LEU A 103 22.10 24.26 -1.50
C LEU A 103 21.47 25.04 -0.34
N ARG A 104 20.19 24.76 -0.07
CA ARG A 104 19.42 25.31 1.05
C ARG A 104 19.81 24.62 2.34
N ALA A 105 19.45 25.25 3.46
CA ALA A 105 19.67 24.66 4.77
C ALA A 105 18.91 23.33 4.90
N GLY A 106 19.56 22.32 5.48
CA GLY A 106 18.91 21.08 5.89
C GLY A 106 18.07 21.21 7.15
N ASP A 107 17.80 20.06 7.78
CA ASP A 107 16.96 19.95 8.95
C ASP A 107 17.65 19.24 10.13
N PRO A 108 17.85 19.91 11.29
CA PRO A 108 18.52 19.30 12.44
C PRO A 108 17.84 18.05 13.01
N ALA A 109 16.53 17.85 12.79
CA ALA A 109 15.85 16.64 13.23
C ALA A 109 16.19 15.45 12.32
N LEU A 110 16.44 15.71 11.03
CA LEU A 110 16.95 14.72 10.08
C LEU A 110 18.44 14.44 10.30
N ASP A 111 19.25 15.46 10.61
CA ASP A 111 20.66 15.30 11.02
C ASP A 111 20.83 14.37 12.22
N ALA A 112 19.81 14.26 13.09
CA ALA A 112 19.82 13.35 14.23
C ALA A 112 19.47 11.90 13.84
N LEU A 113 18.84 11.68 12.68
CA LEU A 113 18.50 10.35 12.16
C LEU A 113 19.65 9.74 11.36
N ILE A 114 20.50 10.56 10.75
CA ILE A 114 21.61 10.13 9.90
C ILE A 114 22.95 10.69 10.40
N ALA A 115 24.08 10.10 10.00
CA ALA A 115 25.39 10.49 10.54
C ALA A 115 26.02 11.71 9.83
N GLY A 116 25.30 12.83 9.73
CA GLY A 116 25.83 14.08 9.16
C GLY A 116 24.77 15.15 8.89
N PRO A 117 25.21 16.35 8.46
CA PRO A 117 24.30 17.44 8.13
C PRO A 117 23.54 17.13 6.84
N THR A 118 22.27 17.51 6.83
CA THR A 118 21.41 17.48 5.64
C THR A 118 21.46 18.82 4.90
N LEU A 119 21.02 18.81 3.64
CA LEU A 119 20.81 19.98 2.78
C LEU A 119 19.44 19.91 2.13
N ASP A 120 19.00 21.02 1.53
CA ASP A 120 17.80 21.04 0.68
C ASP A 120 16.52 20.49 1.36
N ALA A 121 16.39 20.79 2.67
CA ALA A 121 15.23 20.35 3.42
C ALA A 121 13.94 21.00 2.92
N ALA A 122 12.95 20.17 2.61
CA ALA A 122 11.62 20.57 2.19
C ALA A 122 10.56 19.92 3.09
N GLY A 123 9.54 20.68 3.49
CA GLY A 123 8.53 20.11 4.39
C GLY A 123 7.53 21.09 5.00
N VAL A 124 6.64 20.54 5.81
CA VAL A 124 5.63 21.29 6.56
C VAL A 124 5.67 20.90 8.03
N GLN A 125 5.42 21.87 8.90
CA GLN A 125 5.24 21.66 10.32
C GLN A 125 4.02 22.42 10.81
N PHE A 126 3.18 21.77 11.62
CA PHE A 126 1.98 22.38 12.18
C PHE A 126 1.48 21.62 13.41
N SER A 127 0.53 22.21 14.13
CA SER A 127 -0.22 21.54 15.21
C SER A 127 -1.62 21.18 14.75
N PHE A 128 -2.10 20.01 15.18
CA PHE A 128 -3.44 19.48 14.88
C PHE A 128 -4.06 18.84 16.12
N THR A 129 -5.38 18.71 16.16
CA THR A 129 -6.10 18.03 17.25
C THR A 129 -6.95 16.89 16.67
N PRO A 130 -6.58 15.62 16.88
CA PRO A 130 -7.29 14.48 16.32
C PRO A 130 -8.59 14.21 17.09
N THR A 131 -9.56 13.63 16.40
CA THR A 131 -10.81 13.15 17.01
C THR A 131 -10.80 11.63 17.25
N GLN A 132 -9.83 10.93 16.69
CA GLN A 132 -9.69 9.48 16.77
C GLN A 132 -8.29 9.10 17.28
N PRO A 133 -8.16 7.95 17.97
CA PRO A 133 -6.94 7.60 18.69
C PRO A 133 -5.82 7.02 17.82
N VAL A 134 -6.07 6.72 16.54
CA VAL A 134 -5.07 6.17 15.63
C VAL A 134 -4.96 7.05 14.40
N ALA A 135 -3.73 7.37 13.99
CA ALA A 135 -3.42 7.88 12.66
C ALA A 135 -2.50 6.92 11.91
N ILE A 136 -2.76 6.77 10.61
CA ILE A 136 -1.98 5.96 9.67
C ILE A 136 -1.60 6.83 8.47
N PHE A 137 -0.32 6.80 8.12
CA PHE A 137 0.26 7.53 6.99
C PHE A 137 0.83 6.50 6.01
N ASN A 138 0.36 6.55 4.77
CA ASN A 138 0.90 5.76 3.66
C ASN A 138 1.92 6.61 2.92
N ILE A 139 3.13 6.09 2.75
CA ILE A 139 4.32 6.82 2.29
C ILE A 139 4.99 6.02 1.17
N VAL A 140 5.40 6.69 0.10
CA VAL A 140 6.37 6.17 -0.87
C VAL A 140 7.55 7.13 -0.91
N PHE A 141 8.76 6.58 -0.82
CA PHE A 141 10.01 7.33 -0.88
C PHE A 141 10.77 6.93 -2.15
N SER A 142 11.05 7.89 -3.03
CA SER A 142 11.80 7.71 -4.27
C SER A 142 13.06 8.56 -4.25
N SER A 143 14.08 8.14 -4.99
CA SER A 143 15.37 8.82 -5.06
C SER A 143 16.11 8.37 -6.31
N ASP A 144 16.79 9.31 -6.96
CA ASP A 144 17.77 9.06 -8.02
C ASP A 144 18.99 8.29 -7.50
N GLU A 145 19.22 8.31 -6.18
CA GLU A 145 20.39 7.69 -5.57
C GLU A 145 20.24 6.18 -5.35
N TYR A 146 19.02 5.67 -5.52
CA TYR A 146 18.76 4.25 -5.50
C TYR A 146 19.49 3.56 -6.66
N MET A 147 20.14 2.43 -6.39
CA MET A 147 20.83 1.56 -7.35
C MET A 147 22.27 1.91 -7.73
N THR A 148 22.82 3.03 -7.25
CA THR A 148 24.24 3.40 -7.44
C THR A 148 25.25 2.50 -6.71
N GLY A 149 24.78 1.63 -5.80
CA GLY A 149 25.62 0.71 -5.03
C GLY A 149 26.49 1.43 -4.01
N VAL A 150 25.95 1.68 -2.81
CA VAL A 150 26.69 2.23 -1.64
C VAL A 150 27.45 3.55 -1.93
N GLY A 151 27.03 4.32 -2.93
CA GLY A 151 27.86 5.36 -3.55
C GLY A 151 27.15 6.64 -3.96
N GLY A 152 26.03 7.00 -3.31
CA GLY A 152 25.38 8.33 -3.41
C GLY A 152 25.32 9.05 -2.05
N SER A 153 24.54 10.13 -1.96
CA SER A 153 24.04 10.70 -0.71
C SER A 153 23.10 9.74 0.03
N ASN A 154 22.87 10.03 1.31
CA ASN A 154 21.97 9.30 2.18
C ASN A 154 20.74 10.16 2.48
N ASP A 155 19.97 10.44 1.44
CA ASP A 155 18.74 11.19 1.57
C ASP A 155 17.80 10.54 2.58
N VAL A 156 17.10 11.38 3.32
CA VAL A 156 16.33 10.94 4.48
C VAL A 156 14.97 11.62 4.55
N PHE A 157 13.98 10.82 4.88
CA PHE A 157 12.64 11.25 5.18
C PHE A 157 12.31 11.09 6.67
N GLY A 158 11.68 12.12 7.23
CA GLY A 158 11.21 12.14 8.61
C GLY A 158 9.74 12.53 8.69
N LEU A 159 8.99 11.74 9.48
CA LEU A 159 7.63 12.07 9.90
C LEU A 159 7.62 12.10 11.43
N PHE A 160 7.60 13.28 12.01
CA PHE A 160 7.67 13.45 13.45
C PHE A 160 6.30 13.80 14.03
N ILE A 161 5.91 13.08 15.08
CA ILE A 161 4.76 13.42 15.93
C ILE A 161 5.28 13.73 17.32
N ASN A 162 5.00 14.94 17.81
CA ASN A 162 5.53 15.43 19.09
C ASN A 162 7.07 15.27 19.20
N GLY A 163 7.78 15.49 18.08
CA GLY A 163 9.24 15.36 17.99
C GLY A 163 9.78 13.93 17.86
N THR A 164 8.92 12.91 17.87
CA THR A 164 9.33 11.51 17.69
C THR A 164 9.13 11.08 16.24
N ASN A 165 10.20 10.61 15.56
CA ASN A 165 10.09 10.07 14.21
C ASN A 165 9.29 8.75 14.21
N ILE A 166 8.32 8.65 13.30
CA ILE A 166 7.52 7.45 13.06
C ILE A 166 7.68 6.92 11.62
N ALA A 167 8.43 7.61 10.75
CA ALA A 167 8.82 7.12 9.43
C ALA A 167 10.01 6.16 9.56
N LEU A 168 9.70 4.89 9.84
CA LEU A 168 10.67 3.82 10.03
C LEU A 168 10.55 2.74 8.95
N VAL A 169 11.66 2.11 8.59
CA VAL A 169 11.67 0.95 7.69
C VAL A 169 10.91 -0.20 8.37
N PRO A 170 9.89 -0.79 7.70
CA PRO A 170 9.05 -1.82 8.27
C PRO A 170 9.82 -2.97 8.94
N GLY A 171 9.47 -3.28 10.19
CA GLY A 171 10.11 -4.36 10.96
C GLY A 171 11.45 -3.97 11.62
N THR A 172 11.86 -2.71 11.52
CA THR A 172 13.12 -2.22 12.10
C THR A 172 12.89 -0.93 12.91
N LEU A 173 13.97 -0.41 13.52
CA LEU A 173 14.00 0.94 14.11
C LEU A 173 14.77 1.94 13.24
N ASN A 174 15.14 1.55 12.02
CA ASN A 174 15.91 2.38 11.12
C ASN A 174 15.00 3.44 10.48
N PRO A 175 15.49 4.69 10.32
CA PRO A 175 14.75 5.72 9.60
C PRO A 175 14.60 5.35 8.11
N MET A 176 13.58 5.92 7.47
CA MET A 176 13.44 5.85 6.01
C MET A 176 14.52 6.72 5.36
N SER A 177 15.61 6.10 4.93
CA SER A 177 16.70 6.77 4.22
C SER A 177 17.24 5.86 3.11
N VAL A 178 17.94 6.45 2.14
CA VAL A 178 18.52 5.72 0.99
C VAL A 178 19.42 4.57 1.47
N LEU A 179 20.20 4.75 2.53
CA LEU A 179 21.06 3.67 3.07
C LEU A 179 20.33 2.54 3.81
N ASN A 180 19.10 2.77 4.26
CA ASN A 180 18.34 1.75 4.99
C ASN A 180 17.33 1.01 4.09
N ILE A 181 17.19 1.46 2.85
CA ILE A 181 16.24 0.95 1.88
C ILE A 181 16.99 0.72 0.57
N ASP A 182 17.26 -0.54 0.25
CA ASP A 182 17.91 -0.86 -1.02
C ASP A 182 17.46 -2.22 -1.58
N LYS A 183 17.83 -2.43 -2.85
CA LYS A 183 17.52 -3.64 -3.62
C LYS A 183 18.08 -4.93 -3.02
N ILE A 184 19.14 -4.86 -2.21
CA ILE A 184 19.82 -6.00 -1.58
C ILE A 184 19.31 -6.20 -0.15
N LEU A 185 19.24 -5.17 0.69
CA LEU A 185 18.81 -5.31 2.09
C LEU A 185 17.29 -5.44 2.22
N THR A 186 16.53 -4.76 1.37
CA THR A 186 15.06 -4.70 1.44
C THR A 186 14.38 -4.95 0.08
N PRO A 187 14.69 -6.06 -0.63
CA PRO A 187 14.19 -6.32 -1.98
C PRO A 187 12.66 -6.38 -2.07
N THR A 188 11.98 -6.74 -0.97
CA THR A 188 10.51 -6.79 -0.93
C THR A 188 9.87 -5.42 -0.81
N LEU A 189 10.61 -4.40 -0.37
CA LEU A 189 10.12 -3.03 -0.19
C LEU A 189 10.54 -2.10 -1.33
N PHE A 190 11.47 -2.52 -2.19
CA PHE A 190 12.04 -1.70 -3.25
C PHE A 190 11.38 -1.97 -4.62
N LYS A 191 11.20 -0.92 -5.42
CA LYS A 191 10.80 -0.95 -6.83
C LYS A 191 11.91 -0.28 -7.65
N ASP A 192 12.48 -1.06 -8.55
CA ASP A 192 13.53 -0.67 -9.48
C ASP A 192 12.92 0.12 -10.65
N ASN A 193 13.37 1.36 -10.85
CA ASN A 193 12.95 2.25 -11.94
C ASN A 193 14.14 2.79 -12.74
N ASP A 194 15.31 2.14 -12.64
CA ASP A 194 16.55 2.59 -13.26
C ASP A 194 16.43 2.57 -14.78
N HIS A 195 16.85 3.66 -15.42
CA HIS A 195 16.76 3.82 -16.86
C HIS A 195 17.76 2.88 -17.57
N SER A 196 17.24 1.95 -18.38
CA SER A 196 18.10 1.02 -19.11
C SER A 196 18.94 1.75 -20.17
N PRO A 197 20.28 1.54 -20.23
CA PRO A 197 21.12 2.09 -21.28
C PRO A 197 20.79 1.55 -22.70
N LEU A 198 19.88 0.59 -22.81
CA LEU A 198 19.35 0.04 -24.07
C LEU A 198 18.08 0.76 -24.58
N GLY A 199 17.65 1.85 -23.92
CA GLY A 199 16.57 2.73 -24.40
C GLY A 199 15.15 2.19 -24.25
N ALA A 200 14.93 1.22 -23.36
CA ALA A 200 13.58 0.85 -22.94
C ALA A 200 13.08 1.87 -21.89
N PRO A 201 11.89 2.46 -22.05
CA PRO A 201 11.35 3.37 -21.04
C PRO A 201 11.23 2.63 -19.70
N SER A 202 11.51 3.34 -18.61
CA SER A 202 11.27 2.78 -17.28
C SER A 202 9.79 2.44 -17.10
N ALA A 203 9.51 1.46 -16.23
CA ALA A 203 8.17 0.91 -16.11
C ALA A 203 7.19 1.84 -15.36
N PHE A 204 7.70 2.87 -14.67
CA PHE A 204 6.92 3.72 -13.78
C PHE A 204 6.90 5.18 -14.22
N ALA A 205 5.89 5.93 -13.76
CA ALA A 205 5.68 7.32 -14.17
C ALA A 205 6.39 8.34 -13.27
N ILE A 206 7.60 8.00 -12.80
CA ILE A 206 8.48 8.93 -12.08
C ILE A 206 9.84 8.98 -12.75
N GLU A 207 10.53 10.11 -12.62
CA GLU A 207 11.92 10.26 -13.09
C GLU A 207 12.93 9.51 -12.21
N ALA A 208 12.68 9.36 -10.91
CA ALA A 208 13.66 8.77 -10.00
C ALA A 208 14.05 7.31 -10.33
N ASP A 209 15.32 6.95 -10.14
CA ASP A 209 15.88 5.60 -10.40
C ASP A 209 15.28 4.48 -9.54
N GLY A 210 14.70 4.81 -8.39
CA GLY A 210 13.99 3.83 -7.59
C GLY A 210 12.93 4.44 -6.69
N MET A 211 12.09 3.57 -6.15
CA MET A 211 11.14 3.96 -5.10
C MET A 211 10.82 2.81 -4.18
N THR A 212 10.22 3.11 -3.03
CA THR A 212 9.64 2.08 -2.18
C THR A 212 8.25 1.66 -2.66
N ARG A 213 7.84 0.46 -2.25
CA ARG A 213 6.41 0.15 -2.08
C ARG A 213 5.82 1.06 -1.00
N VAL A 214 4.49 1.10 -0.94
CA VAL A 214 3.79 1.85 0.11
C VAL A 214 4.21 1.34 1.49
N MET A 215 4.88 2.20 2.26
CA MET A 215 5.22 1.98 3.65
C MET A 215 4.19 2.66 4.55
N LYS A 216 3.95 2.09 5.73
CA LYS A 216 2.96 2.60 6.68
C LYS A 216 3.62 3.08 7.96
N ALA A 217 3.46 4.36 8.28
CA ALA A 217 3.74 4.91 9.60
C ALA A 217 2.45 4.98 10.42
N ARG A 218 2.51 4.55 11.69
CA ARG A 218 1.34 4.46 12.57
C ARG A 218 1.65 5.07 13.91
N VAL A 219 0.67 5.80 14.47
CA VAL A 219 0.84 6.47 15.76
C VAL A 219 -0.45 6.46 16.56
N LEU A 220 -0.29 6.26 17.87
CA LEU A 220 -1.34 6.46 18.85
C LEU A 220 -1.42 7.94 19.22
N LEU A 221 -2.64 8.48 19.19
CA LEU A 221 -2.94 9.87 19.48
C LEU A 221 -3.94 9.96 20.63
N THR A 222 -3.99 11.11 21.29
CA THR A 222 -5.00 11.38 22.32
C THR A 222 -6.10 12.25 21.72
N PRO A 223 -7.32 11.73 21.51
CA PRO A 223 -8.41 12.53 20.97
C PRO A 223 -8.67 13.79 21.80
N GLY A 224 -8.83 14.94 21.11
CA GLY A 224 -9.07 16.23 21.75
C GLY A 224 -7.84 16.92 22.34
N VAL A 225 -6.64 16.31 22.25
CA VAL A 225 -5.37 16.93 22.66
C VAL A 225 -4.57 17.37 21.44
N ALA A 226 -3.98 18.56 21.49
CA ALA A 226 -3.15 19.05 20.40
C ALA A 226 -1.84 18.24 20.29
N HIS A 227 -1.46 17.89 19.07
CA HIS A 227 -0.20 17.23 18.71
C HIS A 227 0.54 18.08 17.67
N THR A 228 1.87 18.04 17.69
CA THR A 228 2.70 18.62 16.62
C THR A 228 3.02 17.56 15.59
N LEU A 229 2.96 17.93 14.31
CA LEU A 229 3.40 17.14 13.19
C LEU A 229 4.47 17.91 12.42
N LYS A 230 5.53 17.23 12.03
CA LYS A 230 6.54 17.70 11.08
C LYS A 230 6.78 16.62 10.04
N VAL A 231 6.59 16.96 8.78
CA VAL A 231 6.93 16.11 7.63
C VAL A 231 8.06 16.81 6.90
N VAL A 232 9.20 16.14 6.74
CA VAL A 232 10.38 16.75 6.13
C VAL A 232 11.19 15.69 5.38
N ILE A 233 11.70 16.08 4.21
CA ILE A 233 12.68 15.35 3.39
C ILE A 233 13.90 16.25 3.22
N ALA A 234 15.09 15.68 3.12
CA ALA A 234 16.32 16.44 2.88
C ALA A 234 17.39 15.55 2.25
N ASP A 235 18.29 16.19 1.51
CA ASP A 235 19.47 15.55 0.97
C ASP A 235 20.42 15.21 2.11
N GLY A 236 20.96 14.00 2.07
CA GLY A 236 21.95 13.54 3.02
C GLY A 236 23.37 14.03 2.69
N PRO A 237 24.34 13.73 3.56
CA PRO A 237 25.74 13.84 3.19
C PRO A 237 26.10 12.73 2.19
N VAL A 238 26.91 13.10 1.19
CA VAL A 238 27.56 12.16 0.28
C VAL A 238 28.33 11.10 1.06
N VAL A 239 28.07 9.81 0.78
CA VAL A 239 28.75 8.70 1.45
C VAL A 239 30.23 8.68 1.08
N PRO A 240 31.16 8.45 2.02
CA PRO A 240 32.59 8.44 1.71
C PRO A 240 32.96 7.44 0.60
N GLY A 241 33.44 7.94 -0.53
CA GLY A 241 33.84 7.14 -1.70
C GLY A 241 32.81 7.08 -2.83
N ALA A 242 31.66 7.73 -2.65
CA ALA A 242 30.66 8.00 -3.69
C ALA A 242 31.19 8.92 -4.80
N ALA A 243 30.63 8.81 -6.01
CA ALA A 243 30.72 9.90 -6.98
C ALA A 243 29.92 11.08 -6.43
N ASP A 244 30.35 12.31 -6.74
CA ASP A 244 29.68 13.54 -6.30
C ASP A 244 28.36 13.70 -7.06
N ASP A 245 27.34 12.98 -6.61
CA ASP A 245 25.99 13.06 -7.15
C ASP A 245 25.03 13.36 -6.01
N PHE A 246 24.29 14.45 -6.18
CA PHE A 246 23.23 14.90 -5.29
C PHE A 246 21.95 14.75 -6.11
N GLY A 247 21.57 13.49 -6.33
CA GLY A 247 20.31 13.16 -6.98
C GLY A 247 19.16 13.67 -6.12
N ASP A 248 18.03 14.02 -6.74
CA ASP A 248 16.88 14.50 -5.99
C ASP A 248 16.14 13.29 -5.37
N SER A 249 15.55 13.50 -4.20
CA SER A 249 14.62 12.54 -3.61
C SER A 249 13.24 13.14 -3.43
N THR A 250 12.24 12.26 -3.38
CA THR A 250 10.84 12.64 -3.32
C THR A 250 10.04 11.71 -2.42
N VAL A 251 9.11 12.28 -1.68
CA VAL A 251 8.15 11.56 -0.86
C VAL A 251 6.73 11.86 -1.31
N PHE A 252 5.98 10.79 -1.57
CA PHE A 252 4.55 10.82 -1.82
C PHE A 252 3.82 10.36 -0.56
N MET A 253 2.86 11.16 -0.07
CA MET A 253 2.04 10.77 1.08
C MET A 253 0.55 10.88 0.79
N ALA A 254 -0.17 9.78 1.04
CA ALA A 254 -1.63 9.80 1.01
C ALA A 254 -2.19 10.67 2.16
N PRO A 255 -3.43 11.16 2.05
CA PRO A 255 -4.15 11.71 3.20
C PRO A 255 -4.13 10.74 4.38
N ALA A 256 -3.80 11.26 5.57
CA ALA A 256 -3.73 10.47 6.79
C ALA A 256 -5.10 9.88 7.13
N LYS A 257 -5.11 8.59 7.46
CA LYS A 257 -6.31 7.88 7.89
C LYS A 257 -6.42 7.90 9.40
N PHE A 258 -7.59 8.30 9.89
CA PHE A 258 -7.92 8.31 11.30
C PHE A 258 -8.97 7.24 11.59
N LEU A 259 -8.70 6.38 12.58
CA LEU A 259 -9.59 5.27 12.93
C LEU A 259 -9.74 5.07 14.44
N THR A 260 -10.88 4.53 14.82
CA THR A 260 -11.20 4.06 16.17
C THR A 260 -11.47 2.56 16.07
N PRO A 261 -10.66 1.69 16.69
CA PRO A 261 -10.90 0.26 16.68
C PRO A 261 -12.26 -0.09 17.25
N ARG A 262 -13.00 -0.96 16.55
CA ARG A 262 -14.37 -1.38 16.94
C ARG A 262 -14.38 -2.79 17.54
N PHE A 263 -13.43 -3.64 17.17
CA PHE A 263 -13.30 -4.97 17.74
C PHE A 263 -12.58 -4.94 19.08
N GLY A 264 -13.16 -5.58 20.10
CA GLY A 264 -12.61 -5.58 21.46
C GLY A 264 -11.32 -6.37 21.65
N ASP A 265 -10.93 -7.17 20.66
CA ASP A 265 -9.78 -8.09 20.66
C ASP A 265 -8.72 -7.75 19.60
N VAL A 266 -8.81 -6.57 18.98
CA VAL A 266 -7.80 -6.09 18.02
C VAL A 266 -7.09 -4.89 18.63
N ALA A 267 -5.87 -5.12 19.11
CA ALA A 267 -5.07 -4.07 19.76
C ALA A 267 -4.71 -2.93 18.79
N PHE A 268 -4.59 -1.71 19.32
CA PHE A 268 -4.16 -0.54 18.56
C PHE A 268 -2.81 -0.71 17.83
N ALA A 269 -1.90 -1.49 18.43
CA ALA A 269 -0.59 -1.79 17.88
C ALA A 269 -0.61 -2.95 16.86
N ASN A 270 -1.74 -3.65 16.68
CA ASN A 270 -1.82 -4.74 15.70
C ASN A 270 -1.61 -4.17 14.29
N ILE A 271 -0.59 -4.66 13.59
CA ILE A 271 -0.22 -4.22 12.24
C ILE A 271 -1.36 -4.41 11.22
N PHE A 272 -2.29 -5.33 11.48
CA PHE A 272 -3.45 -5.60 10.63
C PHE A 272 -4.68 -4.76 10.95
N LEU A 273 -4.63 -3.92 12.00
CA LEU A 273 -5.78 -3.13 12.48
C LEU A 273 -6.49 -2.36 11.36
N GLU A 274 -5.74 -1.67 10.49
CA GLU A 274 -6.34 -0.91 9.39
C GLU A 274 -7.17 -1.82 8.48
N TYR A 275 -6.58 -2.93 8.03
CA TYR A 275 -7.25 -3.86 7.15
C TYR A 275 -8.51 -4.46 7.81
N VAL A 276 -8.41 -4.82 9.09
CA VAL A 276 -9.53 -5.36 9.87
C VAL A 276 -10.68 -4.34 9.98
N GLU A 277 -10.37 -3.08 10.25
CA GLU A 277 -11.38 -2.03 10.34
C GLU A 277 -12.00 -1.72 8.98
N GLU A 278 -11.22 -1.73 7.90
CA GLU A 278 -11.72 -1.44 6.55
C GLU A 278 -12.61 -2.57 6.03
N VAL A 279 -12.22 -3.84 6.22
CA VAL A 279 -13.10 -4.97 5.85
C VAL A 279 -14.38 -5.01 6.70
N LEU A 280 -14.39 -4.44 7.91
CA LEU A 280 -15.60 -4.26 8.70
C LEU A 280 -16.45 -3.10 8.17
N THR A 281 -15.84 -1.96 7.84
CA THR A 281 -16.52 -0.79 7.27
C THR A 281 -17.26 -1.13 5.98
N GLU A 282 -16.62 -1.94 5.13
CA GLU A 282 -17.22 -2.40 3.88
C GLU A 282 -18.20 -3.56 4.06
N GLY A 283 -18.29 -4.11 5.27
CA GLY A 283 -19.18 -5.21 5.61
C GLY A 283 -18.71 -6.55 5.06
N ILE A 284 -17.44 -6.69 4.68
CA ILE A 284 -16.84 -7.95 4.23
C ILE A 284 -16.76 -8.93 5.41
N THR A 285 -16.37 -8.43 6.59
CA THR A 285 -16.41 -9.20 7.85
C THR A 285 -17.51 -8.70 8.78
N LEU A 286 -18.06 -9.61 9.57
CA LEU A 286 -18.97 -9.32 10.67
C LEU A 286 -18.34 -9.63 12.04
N GLY A 287 -17.05 -10.03 12.06
CA GLY A 287 -16.40 -10.58 13.25
C GLY A 287 -16.67 -12.06 13.46
N CYS A 288 -16.20 -12.59 14.59
CA CYS A 288 -16.48 -13.94 15.09
C CYS A 288 -17.56 -13.93 16.20
N SER A 289 -17.78 -12.77 16.84
CA SER A 289 -18.83 -12.55 17.83
C SER A 289 -19.42 -11.16 17.62
N ALA A 290 -20.74 -11.03 17.80
CA ALA A 290 -21.45 -9.76 17.71
C ALA A 290 -21.61 -9.04 19.06
N ASN A 291 -21.56 -9.78 20.18
CA ASN A 291 -21.67 -9.21 21.52
C ASN A 291 -20.89 -10.03 22.57
N PRO A 292 -19.70 -9.59 23.01
CA PRO A 292 -18.99 -8.39 22.52
C PRO A 292 -18.61 -8.53 21.05
N LEU A 293 -18.40 -7.40 20.36
CA LEU A 293 -17.93 -7.40 18.97
C LEU A 293 -16.46 -7.83 18.95
N LEU A 294 -16.18 -9.02 18.42
CA LEU A 294 -14.83 -9.61 18.37
C LEU A 294 -14.47 -10.01 16.94
N TYR A 295 -13.19 -9.87 16.59
CA TYR A 295 -12.66 -10.22 15.28
C TYR A 295 -12.08 -11.64 15.24
N CYS A 296 -11.49 -12.10 16.34
CA CYS A 296 -10.69 -13.31 16.50
C CYS A 296 -9.49 -13.36 15.55
N PRO A 297 -8.50 -12.45 15.66
CA PRO A 297 -7.44 -12.29 14.65
C PRO A 297 -6.60 -13.55 14.39
N GLY A 298 -6.33 -14.33 15.43
CA GLY A 298 -5.50 -15.53 15.36
C GLY A 298 -6.20 -16.79 14.84
N ASP A 299 -7.53 -16.79 14.71
CA ASP A 299 -8.25 -17.98 14.25
C ASP A 299 -7.94 -18.26 12.78
N LEU A 300 -7.84 -19.54 12.43
CA LEU A 300 -7.63 -19.98 11.05
C LEU A 300 -8.93 -19.87 10.25
N VAL A 301 -8.82 -19.51 8.97
CA VAL A 301 -9.98 -19.34 8.09
C VAL A 301 -10.31 -20.66 7.40
N ASN A 302 -11.55 -21.13 7.57
CA ASN A 302 -12.07 -22.26 6.80
C ASN A 302 -12.70 -21.81 5.47
N ARG A 303 -12.93 -22.78 4.57
CA ARG A 303 -13.44 -22.52 3.22
C ARG A 303 -14.85 -21.92 3.20
N GLY A 304 -15.70 -22.27 4.16
CA GLY A 304 -17.03 -21.66 4.30
C GLY A 304 -16.97 -20.18 4.68
N GLN A 305 -16.09 -19.82 5.64
CA GLN A 305 -15.84 -18.43 6.01
C GLN A 305 -15.24 -17.65 4.84
N MET A 306 -14.30 -18.25 4.10
CA MET A 306 -13.73 -17.63 2.90
C MET A 306 -14.79 -17.33 1.84
N ALA A 307 -15.73 -18.25 1.61
CA ALA A 307 -16.86 -18.00 0.71
C ALA A 307 -17.71 -16.82 1.17
N ALA A 308 -17.95 -16.68 2.48
CA ALA A 308 -18.69 -15.55 3.02
C ALA A 308 -17.97 -14.22 2.81
N PHE A 309 -16.65 -14.17 3.04
CA PHE A 309 -15.86 -12.97 2.77
C PHE A 309 -15.89 -12.58 1.29
N LEU A 310 -15.68 -13.54 0.38
CA LEU A 310 -15.67 -13.29 -1.06
C LEU A 310 -17.03 -12.84 -1.59
N ALA A 311 -18.11 -13.50 -1.19
CA ALA A 311 -19.47 -13.10 -1.59
C ALA A 311 -19.77 -11.65 -1.16
N ARG A 312 -19.43 -11.29 0.09
CA ARG A 312 -19.59 -9.91 0.56
C ARG A 312 -18.62 -8.94 -0.11
N ALA A 313 -17.39 -9.33 -0.42
CA ALA A 313 -16.45 -8.45 -1.11
C ALA A 313 -16.91 -8.14 -2.54
N VAL A 314 -17.45 -9.13 -3.26
CA VAL A 314 -17.89 -8.99 -4.66
C VAL A 314 -19.27 -8.33 -4.75
N ASP A 315 -20.26 -8.80 -3.98
CA ASP A 315 -21.65 -8.34 -4.09
C ASP A 315 -21.98 -7.22 -3.09
N GLY A 316 -21.17 -7.05 -2.03
CA GLY A 316 -21.39 -6.08 -0.94
C GLY A 316 -22.66 -6.27 -0.13
N VAL A 317 -23.33 -7.42 -0.28
CA VAL A 317 -24.51 -7.83 0.48
C VAL A 317 -24.45 -9.34 0.73
N ASP A 318 -25.13 -9.80 1.78
CA ASP A 318 -25.25 -11.24 2.03
C ASP A 318 -26.24 -11.89 1.06
N PRO A 319 -25.87 -13.00 0.39
CA PRO A 319 -26.82 -13.79 -0.36
C PRO A 319 -27.80 -14.48 0.60
N THR A 320 -29.08 -14.53 0.21
CA THR A 320 -30.15 -15.14 1.02
C THR A 320 -30.62 -16.49 0.48
N ALA A 321 -30.30 -16.81 -0.77
CA ALA A 321 -30.70 -18.04 -1.41
C ALA A 321 -29.67 -19.15 -1.16
N CYS A 322 -30.15 -20.29 -0.69
CA CYS A 322 -29.40 -21.54 -0.65
C CYS A 322 -30.35 -22.68 -1.06
N LEU A 323 -29.99 -23.40 -2.12
CA LEU A 323 -30.73 -24.56 -2.60
C LEU A 323 -30.19 -25.86 -2.00
N GLY A 324 -28.91 -25.88 -1.59
CA GLY A 324 -28.23 -27.07 -1.09
C GLY A 324 -28.00 -28.10 -2.19
N THR A 325 -27.92 -27.66 -3.44
CA THR A 325 -27.86 -28.55 -4.62
C THR A 325 -26.56 -28.43 -5.41
N VAL A 326 -25.72 -27.43 -5.12
CA VAL A 326 -24.47 -27.20 -5.87
C VAL A 326 -23.37 -28.17 -5.45
N PHE A 327 -23.19 -28.40 -4.15
CA PHE A 327 -22.20 -29.33 -3.60
C PHE A 327 -22.89 -30.31 -2.63
N PRO A 328 -22.62 -31.62 -2.72
CA PRO A 328 -23.31 -32.63 -1.92
C PRO A 328 -22.98 -32.55 -0.42
N ASP A 329 -21.88 -31.91 -0.04
CA ASP A 329 -21.43 -31.69 1.35
C ASP A 329 -21.84 -30.32 1.92
N VAL A 330 -22.70 -29.58 1.22
CA VAL A 330 -23.20 -28.26 1.65
C VAL A 330 -24.73 -28.27 1.72
N PRO A 331 -25.32 -28.80 2.81
CA PRO A 331 -26.77 -28.83 2.97
C PRO A 331 -27.36 -27.45 3.27
N VAL A 332 -28.68 -27.29 3.10
CA VAL A 332 -29.38 -26.00 3.33
C VAL A 332 -29.18 -25.42 4.73
N GLY A 333 -28.99 -26.28 5.73
CA GLY A 333 -28.73 -25.86 7.10
C GLY A 333 -27.30 -25.40 7.39
N TYR A 334 -26.36 -25.50 6.45
CA TYR A 334 -24.98 -25.06 6.66
C TYR A 334 -24.91 -23.52 6.71
N PRO A 335 -24.27 -22.91 7.74
CA PRO A 335 -24.31 -21.45 7.94
C PRO A 335 -23.87 -20.60 6.75
N PHE A 336 -22.96 -21.12 5.91
CA PHE A 336 -22.45 -20.41 4.73
C PHE A 336 -22.95 -21.00 3.40
N CYS A 337 -24.02 -21.79 3.39
CA CYS A 337 -24.52 -22.41 2.16
C CYS A 337 -24.79 -21.37 1.06
N ALA A 338 -25.52 -20.30 1.40
CA ALA A 338 -25.87 -19.25 0.43
C ALA A 338 -24.62 -18.57 -0.15
N HIS A 339 -23.61 -18.33 0.69
CA HIS A 339 -22.33 -17.76 0.26
C HIS A 339 -21.57 -18.71 -0.66
N ILE A 340 -21.51 -19.99 -0.33
CA ILE A 340 -20.83 -21.03 -1.12
C ILE A 340 -21.47 -21.16 -2.50
N GLU A 341 -22.80 -21.28 -2.56
CA GLU A 341 -23.50 -21.36 -3.84
C GLU A 341 -23.32 -20.07 -4.66
N ARG A 342 -23.28 -18.91 -4.00
CA ARG A 342 -23.05 -17.64 -4.68
C ARG A 342 -21.66 -17.55 -5.30
N VAL A 343 -20.60 -17.87 -4.55
CA VAL A 343 -19.23 -17.84 -5.10
C VAL A 343 -18.99 -18.94 -6.14
N ALA A 344 -19.74 -20.05 -6.09
CA ALA A 344 -19.73 -21.05 -7.14
C ALA A 344 -20.42 -20.55 -8.42
N ALA A 345 -21.58 -19.90 -8.30
CA ALA A 345 -22.29 -19.29 -9.43
C ALA A 345 -21.47 -18.18 -10.12
N LEU A 346 -20.62 -17.50 -9.36
CA LEU A 346 -19.67 -16.50 -9.86
C LEU A 346 -18.39 -17.11 -10.49
N GLY A 347 -18.22 -18.43 -10.44
CA GLY A 347 -17.02 -19.10 -10.94
C GLY A 347 -15.77 -18.91 -10.07
N ILE A 348 -15.93 -18.40 -8.85
CA ILE A 348 -14.83 -18.16 -7.90
C ILE A 348 -14.46 -19.48 -7.22
N ALA A 349 -15.45 -20.22 -6.74
CA ALA A 349 -15.30 -21.55 -6.15
C ALA A 349 -15.67 -22.65 -7.13
N LEU A 350 -14.72 -23.54 -7.43
CA LEU A 350 -14.93 -24.65 -8.38
C LEU A 350 -15.20 -26.00 -7.70
N GLY A 351 -15.03 -26.09 -6.38
CA GLY A 351 -15.06 -27.36 -5.65
C GLY A 351 -13.82 -28.22 -5.89
N PHE A 352 -13.88 -29.46 -5.43
CA PHE A 352 -12.88 -30.49 -5.63
C PHE A 352 -13.30 -31.46 -6.75
N VAL A 353 -12.36 -32.29 -7.22
CA VAL A 353 -12.61 -33.27 -8.29
C VAL A 353 -13.70 -34.29 -7.92
N ASP A 354 -13.87 -34.57 -6.63
CA ASP A 354 -14.93 -35.45 -6.11
C ASP A 354 -16.32 -34.77 -6.06
N GLY A 355 -16.42 -33.53 -6.52
CA GLY A 355 -17.65 -32.74 -6.53
C GLY A 355 -17.99 -32.07 -5.19
N THR A 356 -17.15 -32.19 -4.17
CA THR A 356 -17.38 -31.57 -2.84
C THR A 356 -16.82 -30.14 -2.76
N PHE A 357 -17.25 -29.37 -1.76
CA PHE A 357 -16.68 -28.06 -1.46
C PHE A 357 -15.70 -28.08 -0.28
N LYS A 358 -15.88 -29.00 0.68
CA LYS A 358 -15.16 -29.15 1.94
C LYS A 358 -15.19 -27.89 2.81
N PRO A 359 -16.37 -27.45 3.27
CA PRO A 359 -16.52 -26.12 3.87
C PRO A 359 -15.81 -25.95 5.22
N ALA A 360 -15.52 -27.04 5.93
CA ALA A 360 -14.82 -27.03 7.21
C ALA A 360 -13.28 -27.07 7.07
N ASP A 361 -12.76 -27.42 5.90
CA ASP A 361 -11.31 -27.47 5.67
C ASP A 361 -10.72 -26.06 5.74
N LEU A 362 -9.50 -25.96 6.26
CA LEU A 362 -8.75 -24.71 6.32
C LEU A 362 -8.27 -24.29 4.94
N VAL A 363 -8.24 -22.98 4.71
CA VAL A 363 -7.74 -22.40 3.46
C VAL A 363 -6.23 -22.21 3.57
N ASN A 364 -5.48 -22.82 2.65
CA ASN A 364 -4.07 -22.53 2.47
C ASN A 364 -3.84 -21.34 1.53
N ARG A 365 -2.63 -20.77 1.54
CA ARG A 365 -2.28 -19.56 0.79
C ARG A 365 -2.41 -19.70 -0.72
N GLU A 366 -2.17 -20.87 -1.30
CA GLU A 366 -2.34 -21.09 -2.74
C GLU A 366 -3.82 -21.15 -3.17
N GLN A 367 -4.69 -21.77 -2.36
CA GLN A 367 -6.13 -21.76 -2.60
C GLN A 367 -6.70 -20.35 -2.44
N MET A 368 -6.25 -19.62 -1.42
CA MET A 368 -6.60 -18.21 -1.23
C MET A 368 -6.24 -17.37 -2.46
N ALA A 369 -5.04 -17.53 -3.02
CA ALA A 369 -4.63 -16.80 -4.23
C ALA A 369 -5.62 -17.01 -5.39
N ALA A 370 -6.04 -18.26 -5.62
CA ALA A 370 -7.01 -18.56 -6.66
C ALA A 370 -8.40 -17.96 -6.40
N PHE A 371 -8.85 -17.98 -5.14
CA PHE A 371 -10.11 -17.37 -4.76
C PHE A 371 -10.11 -15.85 -4.95
N LEU A 372 -9.07 -15.16 -4.50
CA LEU A 372 -8.96 -13.71 -4.62
C LEU A 372 -8.95 -13.28 -6.07
N ILE A 373 -8.08 -13.87 -6.90
CA ILE A 373 -7.96 -13.48 -8.31
C ILE A 373 -9.25 -13.74 -9.08
N ARG A 374 -9.90 -14.89 -8.86
CA ARG A 374 -11.19 -15.15 -9.51
C ARG A 374 -12.27 -14.16 -9.08
N GLY A 375 -12.24 -13.71 -7.82
CA GLY A 375 -13.16 -12.68 -7.34
C GLY A 375 -12.86 -11.28 -7.89
N VAL A 376 -11.59 -10.95 -8.13
CA VAL A 376 -11.15 -9.63 -8.60
C VAL A 376 -11.31 -9.48 -10.11
N GLU A 377 -10.85 -10.45 -10.90
CA GLU A 377 -10.77 -10.33 -12.36
C GLU A 377 -11.17 -11.61 -13.12
N GLY A 378 -11.62 -12.65 -12.42
CA GLY A 378 -11.93 -13.95 -13.01
C GLY A 378 -10.71 -14.88 -13.10
N ASN A 379 -10.85 -16.02 -13.79
CA ASN A 379 -9.75 -16.97 -13.95
C ASN A 379 -8.74 -16.42 -14.97
N PRO A 380 -7.47 -16.18 -14.60
CA PRO A 380 -6.49 -15.63 -15.54
C PRO A 380 -6.30 -16.54 -16.74
N ALA A 381 -6.24 -15.95 -17.94
CA ALA A 381 -5.88 -16.67 -19.15
C ALA A 381 -4.41 -17.11 -19.12
N GLY A 382 -4.07 -18.14 -19.90
CA GLY A 382 -2.69 -18.61 -20.04
C GLY A 382 -2.20 -19.50 -18.89
N THR A 383 -0.88 -19.71 -18.90
CA THR A 383 -0.13 -20.54 -17.94
C THR A 383 0.95 -19.71 -17.28
N CYS A 384 1.33 -20.11 -16.06
CA CYS A 384 2.51 -19.57 -15.40
C CYS A 384 3.73 -19.82 -16.28
N ALA A 385 4.48 -18.79 -16.67
CA ALA A 385 5.67 -18.93 -17.51
C ALA A 385 6.96 -18.80 -16.70
N VAL A 386 6.90 -18.06 -15.59
CA VAL A 386 8.03 -17.78 -14.72
C VAL A 386 7.66 -18.20 -13.30
N GLN A 387 8.65 -18.73 -12.58
CA GLN A 387 8.51 -19.06 -11.16
C GLN A 387 8.36 -17.75 -10.34
N PRO A 388 7.20 -17.49 -9.69
CA PRO A 388 6.98 -16.20 -9.06
C PRO A 388 7.64 -16.02 -7.69
N PHE A 389 7.95 -17.13 -7.02
CA PHE A 389 8.63 -17.22 -5.72
C PHE A 389 9.52 -18.47 -5.68
N THR A 390 10.53 -18.52 -4.82
CA THR A 390 11.53 -19.61 -4.79
C THR A 390 10.93 -21.00 -4.48
N ASP A 391 9.74 -21.04 -3.88
CA ASP A 391 9.00 -22.26 -3.52
C ASP A 391 7.70 -22.48 -4.34
N VAL A 392 7.47 -21.70 -5.40
CA VAL A 392 6.30 -21.84 -6.28
C VAL A 392 6.76 -22.18 -7.69
N THR A 393 6.85 -23.48 -8.00
CA THR A 393 7.31 -23.95 -9.30
C THR A 393 6.25 -23.77 -10.39
N VAL A 394 6.67 -23.60 -11.64
CA VAL A 394 5.78 -23.47 -12.82
C VAL A 394 4.70 -24.57 -12.91
N PRO A 395 5.00 -25.86 -12.60
CA PRO A 395 3.98 -26.91 -12.59
C PRO A 395 2.90 -26.80 -11.48
N ASN A 396 3.06 -25.92 -10.49
CA ASN A 396 2.02 -25.73 -9.47
C ASN A 396 0.74 -25.19 -10.15
N VAL A 397 -0.39 -25.88 -9.96
CA VAL A 397 -1.69 -25.52 -10.56
C VAL A 397 -2.19 -24.13 -10.15
N PHE A 398 -1.71 -23.60 -9.02
CA PHE A 398 -1.98 -22.27 -8.51
C PHE A 398 -0.94 -21.22 -8.94
N CYS A 399 0.15 -21.61 -9.60
CA CYS A 399 1.28 -20.73 -9.96
C CYS A 399 0.80 -19.44 -10.63
N LYS A 400 -0.08 -19.53 -11.64
CA LYS A 400 -0.60 -18.34 -12.34
C LYS A 400 -1.41 -17.40 -11.46
N HIS A 401 -2.12 -17.91 -10.44
CA HIS A 401 -2.89 -17.07 -9.52
C HIS A 401 -1.95 -16.42 -8.51
N ILE A 402 -0.92 -17.15 -8.06
CA ILE A 402 0.12 -16.65 -7.15
C ILE A 402 0.96 -15.56 -7.85
N GLU A 403 1.36 -15.79 -9.09
CA GLU A 403 1.99 -14.80 -9.97
C GLU A 403 1.11 -13.55 -10.07
N ARG A 404 -0.19 -13.73 -10.32
CA ARG A 404 -1.10 -12.59 -10.47
C ARG A 404 -1.29 -11.77 -9.19
N ILE A 405 -1.44 -12.39 -8.01
CA ILE A 405 -1.52 -11.63 -6.74
C ILE A 405 -0.19 -10.94 -6.39
N ARG A 406 0.94 -11.43 -6.88
CA ARG A 406 2.23 -10.75 -6.74
C ARG A 406 2.29 -9.52 -7.64
N ASP A 407 1.89 -9.66 -8.91
CA ASP A 407 1.89 -8.56 -9.88
C ASP A 407 0.91 -7.44 -9.50
N LEU A 408 -0.18 -7.78 -8.81
CA LEU A 408 -1.12 -6.83 -8.23
C LEU A 408 -0.72 -6.30 -6.85
N GLU A 409 0.46 -6.68 -6.33
CA GLU A 409 0.96 -6.29 -5.00
C GLU A 409 0.06 -6.70 -3.81
N ILE A 410 -0.86 -7.65 -4.04
CA ILE A 410 -1.70 -8.24 -2.99
C ILE A 410 -0.85 -9.08 -2.01
N THR A 411 0.23 -9.69 -2.52
CA THR A 411 1.25 -10.38 -1.72
C THR A 411 2.65 -9.92 -2.11
N LEU A 412 3.53 -9.81 -1.11
CA LEU A 412 4.98 -9.59 -1.30
C LEU A 412 5.81 -10.87 -1.06
N GLY A 413 5.17 -11.94 -0.58
CA GLY A 413 5.89 -13.10 -0.07
C GLY A 413 6.58 -12.81 1.27
N PHE A 414 7.57 -13.63 1.59
CA PHE A 414 8.39 -13.52 2.79
C PHE A 414 9.78 -12.97 2.43
N ALA A 415 10.49 -12.45 3.44
CA ALA A 415 11.83 -11.89 3.26
C ALA A 415 12.86 -12.90 2.72
N ASP A 416 12.62 -14.20 2.88
CA ASP A 416 13.42 -15.30 2.34
C ASP A 416 13.13 -15.61 0.85
N GLY A 417 12.27 -14.82 0.19
CA GLY A 417 11.86 -15.00 -1.19
C GLY A 417 10.81 -16.09 -1.41
N THR A 418 10.26 -16.68 -0.34
CA THR A 418 9.23 -17.72 -0.41
C THR A 418 7.81 -17.14 -0.38
N TYR A 419 6.83 -17.92 -0.83
CA TYR A 419 5.39 -17.63 -0.71
C TYR A 419 4.70 -18.47 0.38
N LYS A 420 5.25 -19.64 0.70
CA LYS A 420 4.70 -20.67 1.60
C LYS A 420 3.28 -21.12 1.18
N PRO A 421 3.11 -21.71 -0.02
CA PRO A 421 1.79 -21.97 -0.61
C PRO A 421 0.87 -22.86 0.24
N LEU A 422 1.44 -23.80 1.01
CA LEU A 422 0.70 -24.76 1.81
C LEU A 422 0.34 -24.28 3.21
N ASP A 423 0.88 -23.14 3.67
CA ASP A 423 0.56 -22.59 4.97
C ASP A 423 -0.91 -22.12 5.03
N THR A 424 -1.57 -22.35 6.16
CA THR A 424 -2.93 -21.88 6.42
C THR A 424 -2.95 -20.39 6.77
N VAL A 425 -4.02 -19.71 6.39
CA VAL A 425 -4.17 -18.26 6.61
C VAL A 425 -5.04 -18.00 7.83
N ASN A 426 -4.56 -17.17 8.76
CA ASN A 426 -5.36 -16.69 9.88
C ASN A 426 -6.24 -15.49 9.47
N ARG A 427 -7.19 -15.11 10.32
CA ARG A 427 -8.18 -14.06 9.98
C ARG A 427 -7.54 -12.70 9.74
N GLU A 428 -6.58 -12.28 10.56
CA GLU A 428 -5.93 -10.97 10.38
C GLU A 428 -5.10 -10.87 9.07
N GLN A 429 -4.42 -11.95 8.69
CA GLN A 429 -3.76 -12.05 7.38
C GLN A 429 -4.81 -12.02 6.26
N MET A 430 -5.93 -12.73 6.42
CA MET A 430 -7.02 -12.73 5.45
C MET A 430 -7.63 -11.33 5.27
N ALA A 431 -7.77 -10.53 6.34
CA ALA A 431 -8.20 -9.13 6.21
C ALA A 431 -7.25 -8.33 5.33
N ALA A 432 -5.93 -8.45 5.50
CA ALA A 432 -4.97 -7.76 4.63
C ALA A 432 -5.11 -8.18 3.16
N PHE A 433 -5.26 -9.48 2.90
CA PHE A 433 -5.45 -9.97 1.55
C PHE A 433 -6.76 -9.49 0.90
N LEU A 434 -7.86 -9.53 1.63
CA LEU A 434 -9.16 -9.04 1.16
C LEU A 434 -9.13 -7.53 0.91
N ALA A 435 -8.53 -6.76 1.83
CA ALA A 435 -8.43 -5.31 1.71
C ALA A 435 -7.56 -4.89 0.52
N ARG A 436 -6.40 -5.54 0.30
CA ARG A 436 -5.59 -5.31 -0.90
C ARG A 436 -6.33 -5.67 -2.17
N ALA A 437 -6.93 -6.86 -2.20
CA ALA A 437 -7.57 -7.39 -3.41
C ALA A 437 -8.82 -6.61 -3.83
N PHE A 438 -9.69 -6.23 -2.87
CA PHE A 438 -11.00 -5.67 -3.18
C PHE A 438 -11.13 -4.18 -2.87
N LEU A 439 -10.25 -3.62 -2.03
CA LEU A 439 -10.33 -2.21 -1.59
C LEU A 439 -9.13 -1.37 -2.05
N GLY A 440 -8.15 -1.97 -2.74
CA GLY A 440 -6.94 -1.27 -3.19
C GLY A 440 -6.07 -0.76 -2.04
N LEU A 441 -6.14 -1.41 -0.88
CA LEU A 441 -5.44 -0.96 0.32
C LEU A 441 -4.11 -1.69 0.49
N PHE A 442 -3.02 -1.11 -0.04
CA PHE A 442 -1.68 -1.71 -0.02
C PHE A 442 -0.98 -1.57 1.33
#